data_AF-B4EQK4-F1
#
_entry.id   AF-B4EQK4-F1
#
_cell.length_a   1.000
_cell.length_b   1.000
_cell.length_c   1.000
_cell.angle_alpha   90.00
_cell.angle_beta   90.00
_cell.angle_gamma   90.00
#
_symmetry.space_group_name_H-M   'P 1'
#
loop_
_entity.id
_entity.type
_entity.pdbx_description
1 polymer ?
#
loop_
_entity_poly.entity_id
_entity_poly.type
_entity_poly.pdbx_seq_one_letter_code
_entity_poly.pdbx_strand_id
1 'polypeptide(L)'
;MRGLDIRVSFALARIASITDPEHFDMIEVQIDTETLGRNDYWNGRRELPTMFADEPFLRAAWEQGQNDAAMCEELENCPHCIAARGDPCPIHG
;
A
#
# COMPACT_ATOMS: atom_id res chain seq x y z
N MET A 1 -13.04 1.39 13.40
CA MET A 1 -12.45 2.63 12.86
C MET A 1 -11.40 2.22 11.84
N ARG A 2 -11.43 2.78 10.62
CA ARG A 2 -10.53 2.37 9.52
C ARG A 2 -9.06 2.61 9.91
N GLY A 3 -8.22 1.59 9.78
CA GLY A 3 -6.78 1.63 10.08
C GLY A 3 -6.39 1.61 11.55
N LEU A 4 -7.34 1.37 12.47
CA LEU A 4 -7.05 1.35 13.91
C LEU A 4 -6.21 0.12 14.31
N ASP A 5 -6.57 -1.05 13.79
CA ASP A 5 -5.83 -2.30 13.92
C ASP A 5 -4.38 -2.15 13.46
N ILE A 6 -4.18 -1.61 12.26
CA ILE A 6 -2.84 -1.35 11.69
C ILE A 6 -2.07 -0.35 12.56
N ARG A 7 -2.71 0.71 13.06
CA ARG A 7 -2.06 1.69 13.95
C ARG A 7 -1.62 1.06 15.27
N VAL A 8 -2.38 0.12 15.81
CA VAL A 8 -2.00 -0.66 17.00
C VAL A 8 -0.81 -1.56 16.69
N SER A 9 -0.84 -2.32 15.59
CA SER A 9 0.28 -3.17 15.16
C SER A 9 1.55 -2.36 14.95
N PHE A 10 1.46 -1.18 14.32
CA PHE A 10 2.58 -0.26 14.15
C PHE A 10 3.20 0.17 15.49
N ALA A 11 2.38 0.52 16.48
CA ALA A 11 2.87 0.92 17.80
C ALA A 11 3.61 -0.24 18.49
N LEU A 12 3.07 -1.45 18.39
CA LEU A 12 3.71 -2.66 18.94
C LEU A 12 5.03 -2.96 18.23
N ALA A 13 5.04 -2.95 16.89
CA ALA A 13 6.24 -3.18 16.08
C ALA A 13 7.36 -2.17 16.40
N ARG A 14 7.01 -0.88 16.57
CA ARG A 14 7.97 0.14 16.99
C ARG A 14 8.55 -0.10 18.37
N ILE A 15 7.75 -0.57 19.33
CA ILE A 15 8.25 -0.92 20.67
C ILE A 15 9.15 -2.14 20.59
N ALA A 16 8.74 -3.18 19.86
CA ALA A 16 9.53 -4.40 19.68
C ALA A 16 10.90 -4.11 19.04
N SER A 17 10.96 -3.19 18.07
CA SER A 17 12.22 -2.78 17.42
C SER A 17 13.25 -2.15 18.37
N ILE A 18 12.84 -1.68 19.55
CA ILE A 18 13.75 -1.15 20.56
C ILE A 18 14.56 -2.29 21.20
N THR A 19 13.92 -3.44 21.40
CA THR A 19 14.53 -4.61 22.05
C THR A 19 15.12 -5.59 21.06
N ASP A 20 14.59 -5.63 19.84
CA ASP A 20 15.04 -6.50 18.75
C ASP A 20 14.99 -5.75 17.41
N PRO A 21 16.07 -5.04 17.02
CA PRO A 21 16.12 -4.27 15.78
C PRO A 21 16.06 -5.11 14.50
N GLU A 22 16.29 -6.42 14.57
CA GLU A 22 16.24 -7.33 13.41
C GLU A 22 14.83 -7.90 13.19
N HIS A 23 13.85 -7.49 14.02
CA HIS A 23 12.48 -7.97 13.92
C HIS A 23 11.74 -7.41 12.70
N PHE A 24 10.96 -8.27 12.03
CA PHE A 24 10.33 -7.97 10.74
C PHE A 24 8.90 -7.43 10.83
N ASP A 25 8.36 -7.20 12.03
CA ASP A 25 6.98 -6.73 12.24
C ASP A 25 6.67 -5.42 11.50
N MET A 26 7.66 -4.55 11.31
CA MET A 26 7.49 -3.32 10.55
C MET A 26 7.19 -3.58 9.07
N ILE A 27 7.68 -4.69 8.50
CA ILE A 27 7.37 -5.11 7.12
C ILE A 27 5.91 -5.55 7.03
N GLU A 28 5.42 -6.33 8.00
CA GLU A 28 4.01 -6.75 8.01
C GLU A 28 3.07 -5.55 8.10
N VAL A 29 3.38 -4.59 8.98
CA VAL A 29 2.62 -3.33 9.09
C VAL A 29 2.62 -2.56 7.76
N GLN A 30 3.75 -2.49 7.05
CA GLN A 30 3.81 -1.85 5.75
C GLN A 30 2.88 -2.54 4.74
N ILE A 31 2.98 -3.88 4.63
CA ILE A 31 2.19 -4.70 3.70
C ILE A 31 0.69 -4.55 3.99
N ASP A 32 0.29 -4.59 5.26
CA ASP A 32 -1.11 -4.42 5.65
C ASP A 32 -1.63 -3.01 5.31
N THR A 33 -0.78 -2.00 5.48
CA THR A 33 -1.12 -0.61 5.17
C THR A 33 -1.27 -0.38 3.67
N GLU A 34 -0.36 -0.91 2.85
CA GLU A 34 -0.45 -0.92 1.39
C GLU A 34 -1.68 -1.69 0.92
N THR A 35 -1.96 -2.83 1.54
CA THR A 35 -3.15 -3.65 1.22
C THR A 35 -4.44 -2.91 1.54
N LEU A 36 -4.52 -2.19 2.65
CA LEU A 36 -5.66 -1.33 2.96
C LEU A 36 -5.79 -0.20 1.92
N GLY A 37 -4.68 0.42 1.52
CA GLY A 37 -4.65 1.42 0.44
C GLY A 37 -5.24 0.87 -0.86
N ARG A 38 -4.74 -0.27 -1.33
CA ARG A 38 -5.24 -0.95 -2.52
C ARG A 38 -6.73 -1.29 -2.43
N ASN A 39 -7.18 -1.79 -1.29
CA ASN A 39 -8.59 -2.12 -1.09
C ASN A 39 -9.46 -0.86 -1.07
N ASP A 40 -9.01 0.22 -0.44
CA ASP A 40 -9.69 1.51 -0.48
C ASP A 40 -9.77 2.03 -1.92
N TYR A 41 -8.74 1.79 -2.75
CA TYR A 41 -8.74 2.18 -4.15
C TYR A 41 -9.96 1.64 -4.88
N TRP A 42 -10.11 0.33 -4.84
CA TRP A 42 -11.16 -0.41 -5.55
C TRP A 42 -12.56 -0.18 -4.97
N ASN A 43 -12.63 0.26 -3.71
CA ASN A 43 -13.88 0.68 -3.08
C ASN A 43 -14.19 2.19 -3.30
N GLY A 44 -13.43 2.89 -4.14
CA GLY A 44 -13.63 4.31 -4.43
C GLY A 44 -13.27 5.26 -3.29
N ARG A 45 -12.54 4.79 -2.27
CA ARG A 45 -12.12 5.61 -1.12
C ARG A 45 -10.74 6.20 -1.38
N ARG A 46 -10.68 7.53 -1.49
CA ARG A 46 -9.44 8.30 -1.74
C ARG A 46 -8.99 9.14 -0.54
N GLU A 47 -9.79 9.19 0.51
CA GLU A 47 -9.46 9.92 1.73
C GLU A 47 -8.55 9.08 2.63
N LEU A 48 -7.48 9.67 3.14
CA LEU A 48 -6.57 9.03 4.08
C LEU A 48 -7.31 8.63 5.37
N PRO A 49 -7.08 7.42 5.92
CA PRO A 49 -7.58 7.05 7.24
C PRO A 49 -7.08 8.00 8.34
N THR A 50 -7.97 8.49 9.20
CA THR A 50 -7.61 9.39 10.32
C THR A 50 -6.51 8.81 11.21
N MET A 51 -6.46 7.49 11.39
CA MET A 51 -5.44 6.78 12.17
C MET A 51 -4.02 6.88 11.59
N PHE A 52 -3.88 7.29 10.33
CA PHE A 52 -2.58 7.44 9.65
C PHE A 52 -2.18 8.91 9.49
N ALA A 53 -3.05 9.85 9.88
CA ALA A 53 -2.86 11.27 9.58
C ALA A 53 -1.61 11.87 10.23
N ASP A 54 -1.22 11.37 11.41
CA ASP A 54 -0.08 11.84 12.18
C ASP A 54 1.19 10.99 11.97
N GLU A 55 1.13 9.93 11.16
CA GLU A 55 2.24 8.98 10.98
C GLU A 55 2.68 8.91 9.52
N PRO A 56 3.81 9.55 9.15
CA PRO A 56 4.31 9.58 7.78
C PRO A 56 4.54 8.20 7.17
N PHE A 57 5.00 7.23 7.96
CA PHE A 57 5.23 5.86 7.48
C PHE A 57 3.93 5.20 7.01
N LEU A 58 2.87 5.25 7.83
CA LEU A 58 1.59 4.65 7.49
C LEU A 58 0.89 5.40 6.35
N ARG A 59 1.01 6.73 6.32
CA ARG A 59 0.54 7.54 5.20
C ARG A 59 1.17 7.11 3.89
N ALA A 60 2.50 7.06 3.83
CA ALA A 60 3.23 6.74 2.61
C ALA A 60 2.91 5.32 2.11
N ALA A 61 2.85 4.34 3.03
CA ALA A 61 2.47 2.97 2.67
C ALA A 61 1.03 2.89 2.13
N TRP A 62 0.08 3.61 2.72
CA TRP A 62 -1.29 3.63 2.22
C TRP A 62 -1.39 4.31 0.84
N GLU A 63 -0.68 5.42 0.64
CA GLU A 63 -0.58 6.11 -0.66
C GLU A 63 0.07 5.22 -1.72
N GLN A 64 1.10 4.44 -1.36
CA GLN A 64 1.72 3.46 -2.24
C GLN A 64 0.69 2.40 -2.69
N GLY A 65 -0.10 1.86 -1.76
CA GLY A 65 -1.17 0.92 -2.09
C GLY A 65 -2.21 1.47 -3.06
N GLN A 66 -2.55 2.76 -2.94
CA GLN A 66 -3.44 3.46 -3.87
C GLN A 66 -2.81 3.60 -5.26
N ASN A 67 -1.52 3.98 -5.31
CA ASN A 67 -0.78 4.17 -6.57
C ASN A 67 -0.60 2.83 -7.31
N ASP A 68 -0.27 1.76 -6.59
CA ASP A 68 -0.16 0.42 -7.15
C ASP A 68 -1.48 -0.03 -7.78
N ALA A 69 -2.60 0.21 -7.08
CA ALA A 69 -3.92 -0.14 -7.59
C ALA A 69 -4.27 0.64 -8.86
N ALA A 70 -3.96 1.94 -8.90
CA ALA A 70 -4.14 2.77 -10.08
C ALA A 70 -3.30 2.29 -11.26
N MET A 71 -2.03 1.94 -11.02
CA MET A 71 -1.14 1.39 -12.03
C MET A 71 -1.63 0.03 -12.55
N CYS A 72 -2.10 -0.85 -11.67
CA CYS A 72 -2.72 -2.11 -12.07
C CYS A 72 -3.95 -1.88 -12.96
N GLU A 73 -4.86 -0.98 -12.56
CA GLU A 73 -6.02 -0.63 -13.38
C GLU A 73 -5.61 -0.08 -14.75
N GLU A 74 -4.59 0.77 -14.82
CA GLU A 74 -4.06 1.30 -16.07
C GLU A 74 -3.51 0.19 -16.97
N LEU A 75 -2.68 -0.70 -16.43
CA LEU A 75 -2.09 -1.82 -17.17
C LEU A 75 -3.16 -2.79 -17.67
N GLU A 76 -4.15 -3.11 -16.84
CA GLU A 76 -5.26 -4.00 -17.19
C GLU A 76 -6.15 -3.43 -18.29
N ASN A 77 -6.22 -2.10 -18.42
CA ASN A 77 -7.02 -1.42 -19.44
C ASN A 77 -6.20 -0.96 -20.65
N CYS A 78 -4.88 -1.13 -20.66
CA CYS A 78 -4.02 -0.73 -21.76
C CYS A 78 -4.12 -1.73 -22.93
N PRO A 79 -4.61 -1.32 -24.12
CA PRO A 79 -4.76 -2.23 -25.26
C PRO A 79 -3.42 -2.84 -25.72
N HIS A 80 -2.32 -2.13 -25.53
CA HIS A 80 -0.99 -2.60 -25.89
C HIS A 80 -0.46 -3.65 -24.91
N CYS A 81 -0.70 -3.48 -23.60
CA CYS A 81 -0.36 -4.49 -22.59
C CYS A 81 -1.15 -5.77 -22.81
N ILE A 82 -2.46 -5.67 -23.07
CA ILE A 82 -3.33 -6.84 -23.33
C ILE A 82 -2.90 -7.59 -24.60
N ALA A 83 -2.49 -6.86 -25.64
CA ALA A 83 -2.07 -7.44 -26.91
C ALA A 83 -0.62 -7.93 -26.93
N ALA A 84 0.15 -7.72 -25.85
CA ALA A 84 1.56 -8.09 -25.80
C ALA A 84 1.77 -9.58 -26.11
N ARG A 85 2.82 -9.86 -26.88
CA ARG A 85 3.22 -11.21 -27.32
C ARG A 85 4.68 -11.51 -26.95
N GLY A 86 5.18 -10.85 -25.90
CA GLY A 86 6.58 -10.87 -25.49
C GLY A 86 7.33 -9.58 -25.81
N ASP A 87 6.79 -8.73 -26.69
CA ASP A 87 7.29 -7.38 -26.91
C ASP A 87 6.80 -6.42 -25.79
N PRO A 88 7.65 -5.46 -25.35
CA PRO A 88 7.27 -4.47 -24.36
C PRO A 88 6.16 -3.55 -24.86
N CYS A 89 5.31 -3.09 -23.94
CA CYS A 89 4.30 -2.08 -24.20
C CYS A 89 4.98 -0.74 -24.54
N PRO A 90 4.58 -0.02 -25.60
CA PRO A 90 5.19 1.27 -25.94
C PRO A 90 4.93 2.38 -24.91
N ILE A 91 3.99 2.19 -23.99
CA ILE A 91 3.63 3.17 -22.94
C ILE A 91 4.33 2.82 -21.61
N HIS A 92 4.35 1.53 -21.26
CA HIS A 92 4.78 1.05 -19.95
C HIS A 92 6.15 0.36 -19.95
N GLY A 93 6.72 0.11 -21.13
CA GLY A 93 7.93 -0.68 -21.31
C GLY A 93 7.67 -2.18 -21.27
#